data_AF-A0A125DI70-F1
#
_entry.id   AF-A0A125DI70-F1
#
_cell.length_a   1.000
_cell.length_b   1.000
_cell.length_c   1.000
_cell.angle_alpha   90.00
_cell.angle_beta   90.00
_cell.angle_gamma   90.00
#
_symmetry.space_group_name_H-M   'P 1'
#
loop_
_entity.id
_entity.type
_entity.pdbx_description
1 polymer ?
#
loop_
_entity_poly.entity_id
_entity_poly.type
_entity_poly.pdbx_seq_one_letter_code
_entity_poly.pdbx_strand_id
1 'polypeptide(L)'
;MPLNKAQKEAIDGLIGQNKKGPDIVQELVANQGAQVRDVQEYLKENKTLQGMLKTIAHRTSDLAGAGDAASREKLSKEVQAMAKKAIKILQTKAKE
;
A
#
# COMPACT_ATOMS: atom_id res chain seq x y z
N MET A 1 19.64 -6.88 -6.63
CA MET A 1 19.11 -6.34 -7.90
C MET A 1 17.68 -5.99 -7.62
N PRO A 2 17.22 -4.77 -7.94
CA PRO A 2 15.84 -4.39 -7.69
C PRO A 2 14.86 -5.40 -8.29
N LEU A 3 13.74 -5.63 -7.62
CA LEU A 3 12.71 -6.59 -8.06
C LEU A 3 12.24 -6.25 -9.46
N ASN A 4 12.23 -7.24 -10.35
CA ASN A 4 11.66 -7.09 -11.68
C ASN A 4 10.12 -7.11 -11.61
N LYS A 5 9.49 -6.76 -12.73
CA LYS A 5 8.02 -6.69 -12.84
C LYS A 5 7.33 -8.01 -12.47
N ALA A 6 7.84 -9.14 -12.95
CA ALA A 6 7.24 -10.46 -12.66
C ALA A 6 7.32 -10.82 -11.17
N GLN A 7 8.43 -10.49 -10.50
CA GLN A 7 8.60 -10.68 -9.07
C GLN A 7 7.65 -9.78 -8.25
N LYS A 8 7.47 -8.52 -8.66
CA LYS A 8 6.50 -7.60 -8.04
C LYS A 8 5.07 -8.13 -8.17
N GLU A 9 4.68 -8.56 -9.37
CA GLU A 9 3.36 -9.16 -9.63
C GLU A 9 3.13 -10.44 -8.83
N ALA A 10 4.15 -11.30 -8.71
CA ALA A 10 4.07 -12.49 -7.87
C ALA A 10 3.86 -12.15 -6.39
N ILE A 11 4.58 -11.13 -5.87
CA ILE A 11 4.38 -10.65 -4.50
C ILE A 11 2.94 -10.14 -4.32
N ASP A 12 2.46 -9.29 -5.23
CA ASP A 12 1.10 -8.74 -5.15
C ASP A 12 0.03 -9.83 -5.20
N GLY A 13 0.23 -10.86 -6.03
CA GLY A 13 -0.64 -12.04 -6.07
C GLY A 13 -0.67 -12.81 -4.74
N LEU A 14 0.50 -13.03 -4.12
CA LEU A 14 0.60 -13.71 -2.83
C LEU A 14 -0.01 -12.87 -1.69
N ILE A 15 0.13 -11.54 -1.75
CA ILE A 15 -0.57 -10.61 -0.84
C ILE A 15 -2.08 -10.75 -1.01
N GLY A 16 -2.59 -10.79 -2.25
CA GLY A 16 -4.01 -10.99 -2.55
C GLY A 16 -4.55 -12.33 -2.02
N GLN A 17 -3.69 -13.34 -1.90
CA GLN A 17 -4.00 -14.64 -1.27
C GLN A 17 -3.81 -14.65 0.26
N ASN A 18 -3.54 -13.50 0.89
CA ASN A 18 -3.29 -13.37 2.33
C ASN A 18 -2.11 -14.22 2.84
N LYS A 19 -1.09 -14.47 2.00
CA LYS A 19 0.15 -15.14 2.45
C LYS A 19 0.91 -14.28 3.45
N LYS A 20 1.59 -14.91 4.43
CA LYS A 20 2.36 -14.16 5.42
C LYS A 20 3.66 -13.66 4.79
N GLY A 21 4.16 -12.52 5.29
CA GLY A 21 5.42 -11.92 4.81
C GLY A 21 6.61 -12.90 4.75
N PRO A 22 6.86 -13.73 5.78
CA PRO A 22 7.91 -14.75 5.72
C PRO A 22 7.73 -15.76 4.60
N ASP A 23 6.49 -16.22 4.36
CA ASP A 23 6.18 -17.18 3.29
C ASP A 23 6.43 -16.56 1.91
N ILE A 24 6.05 -15.28 1.74
CA ILE A 24 6.30 -14.53 0.50
C ILE A 24 7.80 -14.36 0.25
N VAL A 25 8.57 -14.02 1.29
CA VAL A 25 10.03 -13.89 1.18
C VAL A 25 10.65 -15.22 0.78
N GLN A 26 10.24 -16.32 1.42
CA GLN A 26 10.75 -17.65 1.10
C GLN A 26 10.45 -18.03 -0.36
N GLU A 27 9.21 -17.83 -0.80
CA GLU A 27 8.77 -18.13 -2.18
C GLU A 27 9.58 -17.36 -3.23
N LEU A 28 9.76 -16.05 -3.05
CA LEU A 28 10.45 -15.19 -4.01
C LEU A 28 11.97 -15.45 -4.05
N VAL A 29 12.57 -15.75 -2.89
CA VAL A 29 14.01 -16.01 -2.80
C VAL A 29 14.34 -17.41 -3.35
N ALA A 30 13.56 -18.42 -2.96
CA ALA A 30 13.81 -19.81 -3.35
C ALA A 30 13.49 -20.07 -4.83
N ASN A 31 12.37 -19.53 -5.33
CA ASN A 31 11.84 -19.92 -6.64
C ASN A 31 12.09 -18.87 -7.74
N GLN A 32 12.43 -17.63 -7.38
CA GLN A 32 12.59 -16.54 -8.34
C GLN A 32 13.92 -15.78 -8.21
N GLY A 33 14.84 -16.25 -7.37
CA GLY A 33 16.17 -15.65 -7.20
C GLY A 33 16.16 -14.21 -6.70
N ALA A 34 15.08 -13.78 -6.06
CA ALA A 34 14.97 -12.43 -5.51
C ALA A 34 15.88 -12.26 -4.28
N GLN A 35 16.36 -11.04 -4.03
CA GLN A 35 17.09 -10.75 -2.79
C GLN A 35 16.10 -10.51 -1.65
N VAL A 36 16.36 -11.15 -0.50
CA VAL A 36 15.54 -11.01 0.72
C VAL A 36 15.26 -9.55 1.05
N ARG A 37 16.30 -8.70 1.00
CA ARG A 37 16.21 -7.27 1.29
C ARG A 37 15.17 -6.57 0.40
N ASP A 38 15.23 -6.79 -0.90
CA ASP A 38 14.38 -6.12 -1.87
C ASP A 38 12.92 -6.56 -1.72
N VAL A 39 12.68 -7.85 -1.43
CA VAL A 39 11.32 -8.37 -1.13
C VAL A 39 10.77 -7.75 0.15
N GLN A 40 11.58 -7.68 1.22
CA GLN A 40 11.15 -7.08 2.49
C GLN A 40 10.86 -5.59 2.38
N GLU A 41 11.66 -4.86 1.61
CA GLU A 41 11.46 -3.43 1.34
C GLU A 41 10.14 -3.20 0.60
N TYR A 42 9.88 -3.99 -0.45
CA TYR A 42 8.63 -3.94 -1.20
C TYR A 42 7.40 -4.27 -0.35
N LEU A 43 7.49 -5.30 0.51
CA LEU A 43 6.43 -5.66 1.45
C LEU A 43 6.16 -4.54 2.47
N LYS A 44 7.20 -3.87 2.96
CA LYS A 44 7.07 -2.73 3.90
C LYS A 44 6.37 -1.55 3.25
N GLU A 45 6.72 -1.22 2.02
CA GLU A 45 6.05 -0.17 1.26
C GLU A 45 4.57 -0.50 1.02
N ASN A 46 4.26 -1.72 0.61
CA ASN A 46 2.87 -2.17 0.41
C ASN A 46 2.06 -2.10 1.71
N LYS A 47 2.64 -2.52 2.84
CA LYS A 47 1.99 -2.37 4.16
C LYS A 47 1.75 -0.91 4.52
N THR A 48 2.68 -0.03 4.18
CA THR A 48 2.55 1.42 4.43
C THR A 48 1.42 2.01 3.61
N LEU A 49 1.35 1.68 2.31
CA LEU A 49 0.28 2.12 1.43
C LEU A 49 -1.09 1.57 1.87
N GLN A 50 -1.17 0.29 2.25
CA GLN A 50 -2.39 -0.29 2.82
C GLN A 50 -2.83 0.45 4.10
N GLY A 51 -1.89 0.80 4.99
CA GLY A 51 -2.17 1.59 6.18
C GLY A 51 -2.76 2.96 5.83
N MET A 52 -2.16 3.66 4.87
CA MET A 52 -2.67 4.96 4.39
C MET A 52 -4.09 4.83 3.82
N LEU A 53 -4.35 3.83 2.99
CA LEU A 53 -5.67 3.59 2.40
C LEU A 53 -6.73 3.26 3.46
N LYS A 54 -6.39 2.46 4.48
CA LYS A 54 -7.28 2.21 5.62
C LYS A 54 -7.59 3.49 6.40
N THR A 55 -6.59 4.32 6.67
CA THR A 55 -6.80 5.61 7.34
C THR A 55 -7.71 6.52 6.52
N ILE A 56 -7.52 6.58 5.20
CA ILE A 56 -8.40 7.33 4.29
C ILE A 56 -9.84 6.79 4.39
N ALA A 57 -10.03 5.47 4.39
CA ALA A 57 -11.36 4.86 4.51
C ALA A 57 -12.02 5.25 5.85
N HIS A 58 -11.31 5.14 6.97
CA HIS A 58 -11.82 5.55 8.28
C HIS A 58 -12.20 7.04 8.31
N ARG A 59 -11.32 7.92 7.81
CA ARG A 59 -11.58 9.37 7.77
C ARG A 59 -12.73 9.74 6.83
N THR A 60 -12.95 8.96 5.78
CA THR A 60 -14.10 9.13 4.88
C THR A 60 -15.41 8.74 5.59
N SER A 61 -15.39 7.69 6.42
CA SER A 61 -16.52 7.36 7.28
C SER A 61 -16.78 8.44 8.33
N ASP A 62 -15.74 8.98 8.97
CA ASP A 62 -15.85 10.10 9.91
C ASP A 62 -16.49 11.33 9.23
N LEU A 63 -16.08 11.63 7.99
CA LEU A 63 -16.65 12.71 7.17
C LEU A 63 -18.15 12.53 6.95
N ALA A 64 -18.59 11.31 6.62
CA ALA A 64 -19.99 11.00 6.37
C ALA A 64 -20.85 11.12 7.64
N GLY A 65 -20.26 10.88 8.82
CA GLY A 65 -20.92 11.01 10.12
C GLY A 65 -20.84 12.40 10.76
N ALA A 66 -20.10 13.35 10.19
CA ALA A 66 -19.88 14.66 10.79
C ALA A 66 -21.12 15.57 10.71
N GLY A 67 -21.61 16.02 11.87
CA GLY A 67 -22.83 16.83 11.99
C GLY A 67 -22.69 18.27 11.50
N ASP A 68 -21.56 18.93 11.77
CA ASP A 68 -21.35 20.35 11.44
C ASP A 68 -20.50 20.56 10.17
N ALA A 69 -20.66 21.73 9.55
CA ALA A 69 -19.99 22.08 8.29
C ALA A 69 -18.47 22.28 8.45
N ALA A 70 -18.01 22.79 9.60
CA ALA A 70 -16.60 23.06 9.84
C ALA A 70 -15.79 21.76 9.97
N SER A 71 -16.33 20.78 10.70
CA SER A 71 -15.78 19.43 10.82
C SER A 71 -15.74 18.70 9.48
N ARG A 72 -16.81 18.82 8.68
CA ARG A 72 -16.85 18.26 7.31
C ARG A 72 -15.77 18.86 6.42
N GLU A 73 -15.60 20.18 6.45
CA GLU A 73 -14.57 20.84 5.63
C GLU A 73 -13.15 20.43 6.05
N LYS A 74 -12.89 20.37 7.36
CA LYS A 74 -11.59 19.92 7.89
C LYS A 74 -11.28 18.48 7.49
N LEU A 75 -12.19 17.55 7.74
CA LEU A 75 -12.03 16.13 7.41
C LEU A 75 -11.86 15.93 5.89
N SER A 76 -12.60 16.68 5.08
CA SER A 76 -12.49 16.62 3.61
C SER A 76 -11.08 17.00 3.14
N LYS A 77 -10.51 18.09 3.67
CA LYS A 77 -9.14 18.53 3.36
C LYS A 77 -8.10 17.49 3.80
N GLU A 78 -8.27 16.89 4.97
CA GLU A 78 -7.39 15.82 5.46
C GLU A 78 -7.44 14.57 4.55
N VAL A 79 -8.65 14.12 4.19
CA VAL A 79 -8.86 13.00 3.26
C VAL A 79 -8.23 13.29 1.90
N GLN A 80 -8.44 14.48 1.33
CA GLN A 80 -7.84 14.87 0.05
C GLN A 80 -6.31 14.90 0.11
N ALA A 81 -5.73 15.42 1.20
CA ALA A 81 -4.27 15.47 1.35
C ALA A 81 -3.66 14.05 1.45
N MET A 82 -4.30 13.14 2.19
CA MET A 82 -3.86 11.75 2.29
C MET A 82 -4.04 11.01 0.97
N ALA A 83 -5.17 11.20 0.28
CA ALA A 83 -5.44 10.59 -1.02
C ALA A 83 -4.40 11.02 -2.07
N LYS A 84 -4.06 12.33 -2.15
CA LYS A 84 -3.00 12.83 -3.04
C LYS A 84 -1.65 12.16 -2.78
N LYS A 85 -1.27 11.96 -1.50
CA LYS A 85 -0.03 11.26 -1.14
C LYS A 85 -0.07 9.79 -1.57
N ALA A 86 -1.17 9.08 -1.31
CA ALA A 86 -1.34 7.69 -1.71
C ALA A 86 -1.30 7.52 -3.24
N ILE A 87 -1.98 8.40 -3.98
CA ILE A 87 -1.96 8.42 -5.46
C ILE A 87 -0.54 8.61 -5.98
N LYS A 88 0.25 9.53 -5.40
CA LYS A 88 1.64 9.76 -5.82
C LYS A 88 2.50 8.50 -5.67
N ILE A 89 2.36 7.79 -4.55
CA ILE A 89 3.06 6.51 -4.31
C ILE A 89 2.67 5.46 -5.35
N LEU A 90 1.35 5.31 -5.61
CA LEU A 90 0.84 4.39 -6.63
C LEU A 90 1.34 4.73 -8.03
N GLN A 91 1.36 6.01 -8.39
CA GLN A 91 1.86 6.47 -9.69
C GLN A 91 3.36 6.24 -9.86
N THR A 92 4.15 6.38 -8.81
CA THR A 92 5.57 6.01 -8.84
C THR A 92 5.72 4.51 -9.09
N LYS A 93 4.97 3.67 -8.35
CA LYS A 93 4.99 2.22 -8.54
C LYS A 93 4.56 1.77 -9.93
N ALA A 94 3.58 2.44 -10.54
CA ALA A 94 3.09 2.10 -11.88
C ALA A 94 4.06 2.45 -13.02
N LYS A 95 5.08 3.28 -12.75
CA LYS A 95 6.12 3.67 -13.73
C LYS A 95 7.38 2.80 -13.65
N GLU A 96 7.52 2.00 -12.60
CA GLU A 96 8.63 1.05 -12.38
C GLU A 96 8.31 -0.35 -12.87
#